data_AF-A0A080ZY45-F1
#
_entry.id   AF-A0A080ZY45-F1
#
_cell.length_a   1.000
_cell.length_b   1.000
_cell.length_c   1.000
_cell.angle_alpha   90.00
_cell.angle_beta   90.00
_cell.angle_gamma   90.00
#
_symmetry.space_group_name_H-M   'P 1'
#
loop_
_entity.id
_entity.type
_entity.pdbx_description
1 polymer ?
#
loop_
_entity_poly.entity_id
_entity_poly.type
_entity_poly.pdbx_seq_one_letter_code
_entity_poly.pdbx_strand_id
1 'polypeptide(L)'
;MSSSALRMLLLLLALLVFPASSHRPELLKELGDNVPAMELVNVSPLSSEAAKSRVLCWVNTYHANHDKRLHAIKRTWGRKCDKLLFMSDIEDLSVPTVEIVAPPLHEMLWQKHREIVRLLVREYSEDQFDWVFKCDDDTFLIMENLKTYLNGPEIRAVAEDGPVLLGHRMTLQWWEMQRLFEPFENHDPDRVAAMLKVKQETKKDGGLLYTPGGGGYAMNWAYLKKLEAAFDEPFCLPNEVVPDDWAISFCMRHFGVIPLDTRDEKKRERFHQYDPNDLYTRPYDEEAYDHKLFTSIYQENNWFSDHYGIGWQNGKNCCAPDSISFHYVKPPLMDLFYEYYYGEQNSTKT
;
A
#
# COMPACT_ATOMS: atom_id res chain seq x y z
N MET A 1 0.19 39.08 -69.17
CA MET A 1 -0.86 38.16 -68.67
C MET A 1 -0.13 37.05 -67.93
N SER A 2 0.05 37.18 -66.60
CA SER A 2 -0.77 36.50 -65.56
C SER A 2 -0.66 34.97 -65.67
N SER A 3 -0.33 34.15 -64.68
CA SER A 3 -0.26 34.31 -63.22
C SER A 3 0.48 33.10 -62.62
N SER A 4 1.12 33.34 -61.48
CA SER A 4 1.55 32.45 -60.38
C SER A 4 1.32 30.92 -60.48
N ALA A 5 2.42 30.17 -60.35
CA ALA A 5 2.41 28.78 -59.89
C ALA A 5 2.80 28.75 -58.40
N LEU A 6 1.82 28.97 -57.53
CA LEU A 6 1.98 28.78 -56.09
C LEU A 6 1.65 27.31 -55.77
N ARG A 7 2.67 26.51 -55.44
CA ARG A 7 2.51 25.14 -54.93
C ARG A 7 1.85 25.22 -53.55
N MET A 8 0.58 24.85 -53.48
CA MET A 8 -0.15 24.71 -52.22
C MET A 8 0.16 23.33 -51.63
N LEU A 9 1.08 23.28 -50.67
CA LEU A 9 1.34 22.11 -49.84
C LEU A 9 0.16 21.98 -48.86
N LEU A 10 -0.75 21.04 -49.11
CA LEU A 10 -1.79 20.66 -48.16
C LEU A 10 -1.14 19.92 -46.98
N LEU A 11 -0.82 20.67 -45.93
CA LEU A 11 -0.57 20.13 -44.60
C LEU A 11 -1.91 19.63 -44.04
N LEU A 12 -2.14 18.32 -44.13
CA LEU A 12 -3.11 17.62 -43.29
C LEU A 12 -2.61 17.71 -41.83
N LEU A 13 -3.02 18.75 -41.11
CA LEU A 13 -3.01 18.71 -39.65
C LEU A 13 -4.04 17.65 -39.24
N ALA A 14 -3.57 16.42 -39.03
CA ALA A 14 -4.25 15.50 -38.15
C ALA A 14 -4.21 16.15 -36.75
N LEU A 15 -5.28 16.87 -36.40
CA LEU A 15 -5.56 17.19 -35.01
C LEU A 15 -5.57 15.85 -34.28
N LEU A 16 -4.55 15.62 -33.46
CA LEU A 16 -4.61 14.61 -32.41
C LEU A 16 -5.77 15.03 -31.51
N VAL A 17 -6.96 14.54 -31.83
CA VAL A 17 -8.08 14.55 -30.92
C VAL A 17 -7.67 13.60 -29.80
N PHE A 18 -7.03 14.14 -28.77
CA PHE A 18 -7.00 13.47 -27.49
C PHE A 18 -8.45 13.17 -27.14
N PRO A 19 -8.79 11.92 -26.76
CA PRO A 19 -10.15 11.66 -26.31
C PRO A 19 -10.38 12.61 -25.14
N ALA A 20 -11.35 13.53 -25.30
CA ALA A 20 -11.79 14.35 -24.18
C ALA A 20 -12.16 13.39 -23.05
N SER A 21 -11.60 13.62 -21.86
CA SER A 21 -11.88 12.80 -20.68
C SER A 21 -13.39 12.63 -20.56
N SER A 22 -13.87 11.38 -20.54
CA SER A 22 -15.30 11.04 -20.54
C SER A 22 -16.01 11.46 -19.25
N HIS A 23 -15.24 11.90 -18.25
CA HIS A 23 -15.70 12.31 -16.94
C HIS A 23 -16.36 13.70 -16.96
N ARG A 24 -17.27 13.90 -15.99
CA ARG A 24 -17.94 15.19 -15.78
C ARG A 24 -16.89 16.28 -15.44
N PRO A 25 -16.94 17.47 -16.06
CA PRO A 25 -15.98 18.54 -15.77
C PRO A 25 -15.89 18.94 -14.29
N GLU A 26 -17.02 18.87 -13.57
CA GLU A 26 -17.08 19.17 -12.14
C GLU A 26 -16.26 18.16 -11.31
N LEU A 27 -16.39 16.86 -11.62
CA LEU A 27 -15.62 15.81 -10.97
C LEU A 27 -14.12 16.01 -11.17
N LEU A 28 -13.67 16.28 -12.41
CA LEU A 28 -12.26 16.53 -12.70
C LEU A 28 -11.74 17.78 -11.96
N LYS A 29 -12.56 18.81 -11.84
CA LYS A 29 -12.22 20.02 -11.09
C LYS A 29 -12.10 19.75 -9.59
N GLU A 30 -12.96 18.91 -9.02
CA GLU A 30 -12.92 18.53 -7.61
C GLU A 30 -11.72 17.62 -7.29
N LEU A 31 -11.35 16.73 -8.22
CA LEU A 31 -10.15 15.89 -8.10
C LEU A 31 -8.85 16.69 -8.22
N GLY A 32 -8.85 17.77 -8.99
CA GLY A 32 -7.73 18.71 -9.10
C GLY A 32 -6.43 18.02 -9.53
N ASP A 33 -5.36 18.24 -8.76
CA ASP A 33 -4.02 17.78 -9.10
C ASP A 33 -3.83 16.25 -8.98
N ASN A 34 -4.84 15.52 -8.49
CA ASN A 34 -4.82 14.05 -8.49
C ASN A 34 -5.06 13.44 -9.88
N VAL A 35 -5.76 14.17 -10.77
CA VAL A 35 -6.21 13.66 -12.07
C VAL A 35 -5.08 13.07 -12.92
N PRO A 36 -3.91 13.71 -13.08
CA PRO A 36 -2.86 13.21 -13.98
C PRO A 36 -2.34 11.82 -13.62
N ALA A 37 -2.19 11.48 -12.32
CA ALA A 37 -1.81 10.14 -11.90
C ALA A 37 -2.98 9.14 -12.02
N MET A 38 -4.21 9.57 -11.72
CA MET A 38 -5.39 8.72 -11.87
C MET A 38 -5.63 8.30 -13.33
N GLU A 39 -5.35 9.18 -14.30
CA GLU A 39 -5.44 8.88 -15.74
C GLU A 39 -4.45 7.79 -16.21
N LEU A 40 -3.38 7.53 -15.45
CA LEU A 40 -2.43 6.46 -15.76
C LEU A 40 -2.98 5.07 -15.39
N VAL A 41 -4.01 5.03 -14.53
CA VAL A 41 -4.53 3.79 -13.92
C VAL A 41 -5.85 3.40 -14.55
N ASN A 42 -5.99 2.10 -14.81
CA ASN A 42 -7.22 1.49 -15.31
C ASN A 42 -7.74 0.48 -14.30
N VAL A 43 -9.07 0.35 -14.22
CA VAL A 43 -9.69 -0.78 -13.50
C VAL A 43 -9.63 -1.99 -14.43
N SER A 44 -8.96 -3.05 -13.99
CA SER A 44 -8.77 -4.26 -14.77
C SER A 44 -10.09 -5.01 -14.94
N PRO A 45 -10.39 -5.52 -16.14
CA PRO A 45 -11.53 -6.40 -16.31
C PRO A 45 -11.28 -7.72 -15.56
N LEU A 46 -12.17 -8.06 -14.63
CA LEU A 46 -12.05 -9.31 -13.89
C LEU A 46 -12.35 -10.51 -14.78
N SER A 47 -11.38 -11.44 -14.86
CA SER A 47 -11.65 -12.77 -15.39
C SER A 47 -12.61 -13.53 -14.46
N SER A 48 -13.31 -14.55 -14.98
CA SER A 48 -14.18 -15.39 -14.15
C SER A 48 -13.45 -16.08 -13.01
N GLU A 49 -12.14 -16.25 -13.14
CA GLU A 49 -11.29 -16.83 -12.12
C GLU A 49 -10.89 -15.80 -11.06
N ALA A 50 -10.42 -14.63 -11.48
CA ALA A 50 -10.08 -13.54 -10.56
C ALA A 50 -11.29 -13.06 -9.75
N ALA A 51 -12.48 -13.07 -10.34
CA ALA A 51 -13.73 -12.73 -9.65
C ALA A 51 -14.08 -13.70 -8.50
N LYS A 52 -13.57 -14.94 -8.53
CA LYS A 52 -13.81 -15.93 -7.47
C LYS A 52 -12.87 -15.81 -6.28
N SER A 53 -11.74 -15.11 -6.42
CA SER A 53 -10.81 -14.93 -5.31
C SER A 53 -11.47 -14.13 -4.19
N ARG A 54 -11.43 -14.67 -2.98
CA ARG A 54 -12.07 -14.12 -1.78
C ARG A 54 -11.04 -13.37 -0.96
N VAL A 55 -11.21 -12.07 -0.83
CA VAL A 55 -10.27 -11.18 -0.12
C VAL A 55 -10.91 -10.66 1.16
N LEU A 56 -10.29 -10.98 2.29
CA LEU A 56 -10.59 -10.37 3.58
C LEU A 56 -9.79 -9.07 3.70
N CYS A 57 -10.48 -7.94 3.74
CA CYS A 57 -9.90 -6.63 3.99
C CYS A 57 -9.93 -6.34 5.49
N TRP A 58 -8.74 -6.13 6.07
CA TRP A 58 -8.56 -5.58 7.40
C TRP A 58 -8.08 -4.12 7.27
N VAL A 59 -8.91 -3.19 7.74
CA VAL A 59 -8.60 -1.77 7.82
C VAL A 59 -8.23 -1.40 9.26
N ASN A 60 -7.04 -0.84 9.44
CA ASN A 60 -6.56 -0.33 10.72
C ASN A 60 -7.11 1.10 10.96
N THR A 61 -7.73 1.33 12.11
CA THR A 61 -8.34 2.64 12.47
C THR A 61 -8.32 2.86 13.99
N TYR A 62 -8.91 3.97 14.45
CA TYR A 62 -9.15 4.28 15.85
C TYR A 62 -10.39 5.17 16.00
N HIS A 63 -10.93 5.27 17.21
CA HIS A 63 -12.21 5.91 17.52
C HIS A 63 -12.43 7.28 16.87
N ALA A 64 -11.40 8.13 16.82
CA ALA A 64 -11.57 9.49 16.29
C ALA A 64 -11.74 9.57 14.76
N ASN A 65 -11.57 8.44 14.05
CA ASN A 65 -11.76 8.33 12.61
C ASN A 65 -13.07 7.64 12.20
N HIS A 66 -13.85 7.09 13.14
CA HIS A 66 -15.07 6.35 12.84
C HIS A 66 -16.05 7.16 11.96
N ASP A 67 -16.47 8.33 12.45
CA ASP A 67 -17.38 9.24 11.75
C ASP A 67 -16.76 9.90 10.51
N LYS A 68 -15.43 10.01 10.48
CA LYS A 68 -14.70 10.78 9.46
C LYS A 68 -14.37 9.96 8.22
N ARG A 69 -14.01 8.68 8.40
CA ARG A 69 -13.38 7.86 7.35
C ARG A 69 -14.17 6.60 7.02
N LEU A 70 -14.64 5.88 8.03
CA LEU A 70 -15.11 4.50 7.82
C LEU A 70 -16.40 4.41 7.00
N HIS A 71 -17.30 5.38 7.16
CA HIS A 71 -18.50 5.45 6.31
C HIS A 71 -18.16 5.64 4.83
N ALA A 72 -17.07 6.34 4.51
CA ALA A 72 -16.62 6.52 3.12
C ALA A 72 -16.06 5.24 2.55
N ILE A 73 -15.22 4.54 3.30
CA ILE A 73 -14.72 3.21 2.92
C ILE A 73 -15.90 2.27 2.66
N LYS A 74 -16.87 2.19 3.59
CA LYS A 74 -18.01 1.27 3.51
C LYS A 74 -18.90 1.51 2.28
N ARG A 75 -19.09 2.77 1.86
CA ARG A 75 -19.93 3.12 0.70
C ARG A 75 -19.17 3.10 -0.64
N THR A 76 -17.84 3.20 -0.60
CA THR A 76 -16.96 3.22 -1.78
C THR A 76 -16.27 1.86 -1.98
N TRP A 77 -14.94 1.79 -1.94
CA TRP A 77 -14.16 0.60 -2.29
C TRP A 77 -14.35 -0.57 -1.31
N GLY A 78 -14.66 -0.30 -0.04
CA GLY A 78 -14.82 -1.34 0.98
C GLY A 78 -15.95 -2.32 0.69
N ARG A 79 -16.96 -1.91 -0.10
CA ARG A 79 -18.04 -2.78 -0.54
C ARG A 79 -17.60 -3.87 -1.52
N LYS A 80 -16.40 -3.75 -2.09
CA LYS A 80 -15.82 -4.72 -3.03
C LYS A 80 -15.01 -5.81 -2.33
N CYS A 81 -14.75 -5.67 -1.03
CA CYS A 81 -14.17 -6.72 -0.20
C CYS A 81 -15.18 -7.85 0.03
N ASP A 82 -14.71 -9.10 0.01
CA ASP A 82 -15.55 -10.26 0.34
C ASP A 82 -15.84 -10.31 1.85
N LYS A 83 -14.92 -9.77 2.65
CA LYS A 83 -15.13 -9.44 4.06
C LYS A 83 -14.39 -8.14 4.37
N LEU A 84 -15.05 -7.23 5.06
CA LEU A 84 -14.46 -5.97 5.54
C LEU A 84 -14.49 -5.95 7.06
N LEU A 85 -13.32 -5.74 7.67
CA LEU A 85 -13.15 -5.60 9.11
C LEU A 85 -12.45 -4.28 9.42
N PHE A 86 -13.04 -3.47 10.30
CA PHE A 86 -12.42 -2.27 10.84
C PHE A 86 -11.85 -2.59 12.21
N MET A 87 -10.53 -2.65 12.35
CA MET A 87 -9.86 -2.97 13.61
C MET A 87 -9.53 -1.68 14.35
N SER A 88 -10.24 -1.45 15.46
CA SER A 88 -10.23 -0.19 16.20
C SER A 88 -9.89 -0.42 17.67
N ASP A 89 -9.68 0.66 18.41
CA ASP A 89 -9.48 0.66 19.86
C ASP A 89 -10.79 0.66 20.66
N ILE A 90 -11.94 0.86 20.01
CA ILE A 90 -13.28 0.71 20.61
C ILE A 90 -14.24 0.02 19.66
N GLU A 91 -15.24 -0.67 20.22
CA GLU A 91 -16.41 -1.14 19.46
C GLU A 91 -17.35 0.03 19.12
N ASP A 92 -17.76 0.10 17.86
CA ASP A 92 -18.76 1.03 17.36
C ASP A 92 -19.78 0.27 16.50
N LEU A 93 -21.00 0.14 17.03
CA LEU A 93 -22.06 -0.62 16.36
C LEU A 93 -22.67 0.13 15.16
N SER A 94 -22.48 1.46 15.05
CA SER A 94 -22.98 2.25 13.92
C SER A 94 -22.18 1.97 12.63
N VAL A 95 -20.90 1.66 12.81
CA VAL A 95 -19.99 1.19 11.79
C VAL A 95 -19.20 0.02 12.38
N PRO A 96 -19.73 -1.22 12.33
CA PRO A 96 -19.22 -2.36 13.10
C PRO A 96 -17.70 -2.49 13.04
N THR A 97 -17.04 -2.06 14.13
CA THR A 97 -15.62 -2.22 14.36
C THR A 97 -15.37 -3.44 15.24
N VAL A 98 -14.17 -3.98 15.14
CA VAL A 98 -13.63 -4.99 16.04
C VAL A 98 -12.73 -4.28 17.02
N GLU A 99 -13.08 -4.30 18.30
CA GLU A 99 -12.25 -3.76 19.37
C GLU A 99 -11.01 -4.64 19.57
N ILE A 100 -9.84 -4.01 19.47
CA ILE A 100 -8.55 -4.65 19.71
C ILE A 100 -8.01 -4.16 21.03
N VAL A 101 -7.89 -5.08 21.99
CA VAL A 101 -7.36 -4.80 23.32
C VAL A 101 -5.82 -4.71 23.25
N ALA A 102 -5.34 -3.56 22.81
CA ALA A 102 -3.93 -3.17 22.82
C ALA A 102 -3.84 -1.67 23.16
N PRO A 103 -2.73 -1.18 23.73
CA PRO A 103 -2.58 0.25 24.00
C PRO A 103 -2.78 1.08 22.72
N PRO A 104 -3.61 2.14 22.74
CA PRO A 104 -4.03 2.86 21.52
C PRO A 104 -2.99 3.87 20.99
N LEU A 105 -1.71 3.68 21.35
CA LEU A 105 -0.64 4.57 20.95
C LEU A 105 -0.11 4.16 19.57
N HIS A 106 0.21 5.14 18.72
CA HIS A 106 0.82 4.89 17.41
C HIS A 106 2.12 4.07 17.52
N GLU A 107 2.89 4.29 18.57
CA GLU A 107 4.12 3.55 18.87
C GLU A 107 3.86 2.07 19.24
N MET A 108 2.63 1.72 19.62
CA MET A 108 2.19 0.39 20.03
C MET A 108 1.47 -0.37 18.91
N LEU A 109 1.53 0.14 17.66
CA LEU A 109 0.93 -0.50 16.50
C LEU A 109 1.40 -1.94 16.31
N TRP A 110 2.65 -2.27 16.64
CA TRP A 110 3.13 -3.66 16.60
C TRP A 110 2.32 -4.58 17.52
N GLN A 111 2.01 -4.16 18.74
CA GLN A 111 1.21 -4.96 19.66
C GLN A 111 -0.24 -5.10 19.17
N LYS A 112 -0.81 -4.01 18.63
CA LYS A 112 -2.12 -4.06 17.98
C LYS A 112 -2.14 -5.04 16.81
N HIS A 113 -1.09 -5.05 15.99
CA HIS A 113 -0.95 -5.95 14.85
C HIS A 113 -0.92 -7.42 15.28
N ARG A 114 -0.15 -7.75 16.32
CA ARG A 114 -0.07 -9.12 16.89
C ARG A 114 -1.44 -9.63 17.31
N GLU A 115 -2.20 -8.82 18.05
CA GLU A 115 -3.54 -9.20 18.50
C GLU A 115 -4.53 -9.37 17.34
N ILE A 116 -4.44 -8.52 16.32
CA ILE A 116 -5.28 -8.67 15.13
C ILE A 116 -4.97 -9.94 14.38
N VAL A 117 -3.70 -10.27 14.16
CA VAL A 117 -3.33 -11.51 13.46
C VAL A 117 -3.75 -12.73 14.26
N ARG A 118 -3.58 -12.74 15.59
CA ARG A 118 -4.10 -13.80 16.48
C ARG A 118 -5.62 -13.96 16.32
N LEU A 119 -6.36 -12.85 16.29
CA LEU A 119 -7.80 -12.86 16.04
C LEU A 119 -8.13 -13.44 14.66
N LEU A 120 -7.45 -13.00 13.60
CA LEU A 120 -7.72 -13.46 12.24
C LEU A 120 -7.47 -14.96 12.08
N VAL A 121 -6.36 -15.47 12.62
CA VAL A 121 -6.01 -16.91 12.57
C VAL A 121 -6.98 -17.76 13.39
N ARG A 122 -7.58 -17.20 14.46
CA ARG A 122 -8.56 -17.89 15.29
C ARG A 122 -9.96 -17.92 14.68
N GLU A 123 -10.41 -16.81 14.10
CA GLU A 123 -11.81 -16.63 13.67
C GLU A 123 -12.05 -16.97 12.19
N TYR A 124 -11.00 -17.03 11.37
CA TYR A 124 -11.09 -17.20 9.93
C TYR A 124 -10.07 -18.22 9.40
N SER A 125 -10.29 -18.71 8.17
CA SER A 125 -9.40 -19.68 7.53
C SER A 125 -9.29 -19.52 6.01
N GLU A 126 -8.33 -20.26 5.44
CA GLU A 126 -8.12 -20.37 3.99
C GLU A 126 -9.29 -21.02 3.22
N ASP A 127 -10.15 -21.77 3.92
CA ASP A 127 -11.38 -22.29 3.34
C ASP A 127 -12.43 -21.21 3.11
N GLN A 128 -12.33 -20.05 3.79
CA GLN A 128 -13.28 -18.94 3.69
C GLN A 128 -12.76 -17.80 2.81
N PHE A 129 -11.46 -17.50 2.89
CA PHE A 129 -10.81 -16.42 2.14
C PHE A 129 -9.50 -16.92 1.56
N ASP A 130 -9.12 -16.48 0.38
CA ASP A 130 -7.88 -16.91 -0.26
C ASP A 130 -6.71 -15.98 0.13
N TRP A 131 -7.02 -14.70 0.37
CA TRP A 131 -6.05 -13.66 0.71
C TRP A 131 -6.57 -12.71 1.79
N VAL A 132 -5.64 -12.13 2.55
CA VAL A 132 -5.89 -11.04 3.50
C VAL A 132 -5.20 -9.78 2.99
N PHE A 133 -5.91 -8.66 2.95
CA PHE A 133 -5.37 -7.35 2.61
C PHE A 133 -5.45 -6.41 3.83
N LYS A 134 -4.30 -5.97 4.34
CA LYS A 134 -4.17 -4.99 5.43
C LYS A 134 -3.97 -3.60 4.83
N CYS A 135 -4.63 -2.58 5.37
CA CYS A 135 -4.35 -1.18 5.03
C CYS A 135 -4.77 -0.23 6.15
N ASP A 136 -4.39 1.05 6.02
CA ASP A 136 -4.87 2.12 6.91
C ASP A 136 -6.20 2.72 6.40
N ASP A 137 -6.90 3.45 7.28
CA ASP A 137 -8.23 4.03 7.01
C ASP A 137 -8.24 5.27 6.11
N ASP A 138 -7.09 5.65 5.55
CA ASP A 138 -6.91 6.61 4.46
C ASP A 138 -6.30 5.97 3.20
N THR A 139 -6.52 4.67 3.03
CA THR A 139 -6.21 3.95 1.79
C THR A 139 -7.42 3.93 0.84
N PHE A 140 -7.17 4.02 -0.46
CA PHE A 140 -8.13 3.66 -1.50
C PHE A 140 -7.66 2.43 -2.27
N LEU A 141 -8.49 1.40 -2.33
CA LEU A 141 -8.20 0.11 -2.97
C LEU A 141 -8.99 -0.05 -4.28
N ILE A 142 -8.31 -0.47 -5.34
CA ILE A 142 -8.90 -0.94 -6.59
C ILE A 142 -8.92 -2.47 -6.55
N MET A 143 -10.00 -3.05 -6.01
CA MET A 143 -10.11 -4.48 -5.73
C MET A 143 -9.95 -5.34 -6.99
N GLU A 144 -10.43 -4.85 -8.13
CA GLU A 144 -10.32 -5.53 -9.41
C GLU A 144 -8.86 -5.72 -9.84
N ASN A 145 -8.03 -4.69 -9.61
CA ASN A 145 -6.61 -4.74 -9.89
C ASN A 145 -5.90 -5.70 -8.93
N LEU A 146 -6.25 -5.66 -7.63
CA LEU A 146 -5.74 -6.61 -6.66
C LEU A 146 -6.06 -8.04 -7.07
N LYS A 147 -7.34 -8.38 -7.29
CA LYS A 147 -7.75 -9.75 -7.66
C LYS A 147 -7.11 -10.19 -8.97
N THR A 148 -6.96 -9.31 -9.96
CA THR A 148 -6.26 -9.63 -11.21
C THR A 148 -4.79 -9.97 -10.94
N TYR A 149 -4.09 -9.16 -10.14
CA TYR A 149 -2.70 -9.36 -9.77
C TYR A 149 -2.47 -10.65 -8.98
N LEU A 150 -3.33 -10.93 -7.99
CA LEU A 150 -3.28 -12.17 -7.18
C LEU A 150 -3.45 -13.44 -8.02
N ASN A 151 -4.10 -13.33 -9.19
CA ASN A 151 -4.32 -14.44 -10.12
C ASN A 151 -3.30 -14.48 -11.26
N GLY A 152 -2.29 -13.61 -11.25
CA GLY A 152 -1.17 -13.66 -12.17
C GLY A 152 -0.37 -14.97 -12.00
N PRO A 153 0.21 -15.52 -13.08
CA PRO A 153 0.93 -16.80 -13.03
C PRO A 153 2.12 -16.75 -12.07
N GLU A 154 2.83 -15.62 -11.98
CA GLU A 154 3.95 -15.44 -11.06
C GLU A 154 3.49 -15.51 -9.60
N ILE A 155 2.40 -14.82 -9.26
CA ILE A 155 1.90 -14.79 -7.88
C ILE A 155 1.34 -16.15 -7.47
N ARG A 156 0.61 -16.82 -8.37
CA ARG A 156 0.12 -18.18 -8.12
C ARG A 156 1.25 -19.16 -7.87
N ALA A 157 2.30 -19.13 -8.70
CA ALA A 157 3.44 -20.02 -8.54
C ALA A 157 4.16 -19.82 -7.20
N VAL A 158 4.35 -18.57 -6.75
CA VAL A 158 5.00 -18.30 -5.46
C VAL A 158 4.06 -18.61 -4.28
N ALA A 159 2.75 -18.38 -4.42
CA ALA A 159 1.78 -18.68 -3.38
C ALA A 159 1.60 -20.19 -3.10
N GLU A 160 1.89 -21.03 -4.09
CA GLU A 160 1.92 -22.50 -3.93
C GLU A 160 3.13 -22.98 -3.11
N ASP A 161 4.24 -22.22 -3.09
CA ASP A 161 5.50 -22.62 -2.45
C ASP A 161 5.58 -22.20 -0.97
N GLY A 162 4.76 -21.25 -0.51
CA GLY A 162 4.72 -20.89 0.90
C GLY A 162 4.20 -19.50 1.26
N PRO A 163 4.68 -18.90 2.36
CA PRO A 163 4.31 -17.56 2.81
C PRO A 163 4.59 -16.47 1.77
N VAL A 164 3.59 -15.63 1.49
CA VAL A 164 3.71 -14.51 0.54
C VAL A 164 3.25 -13.21 1.17
N LEU A 165 4.04 -12.14 0.94
CA LEU A 165 3.68 -10.75 1.22
C LEU A 165 3.86 -9.90 -0.05
N LEU A 166 2.80 -9.20 -0.42
CA LEU A 166 2.70 -8.35 -1.61
C LEU A 166 2.34 -6.93 -1.18
N GLY A 167 3.19 -5.97 -1.48
CA GLY A 167 2.91 -4.57 -1.25
C GLY A 167 4.05 -3.73 -1.77
N HIS A 168 4.06 -2.45 -1.40
CA HIS A 168 5.21 -1.61 -1.70
C HIS A 168 6.43 -2.16 -0.96
N ARG A 169 7.56 -2.33 -1.64
CA ARG A 169 8.77 -2.85 -1.00
C ARG A 169 9.76 -1.71 -0.79
N MET A 170 10.19 -1.51 0.44
CA MET A 170 11.19 -0.52 0.82
C MET A 170 12.34 -1.17 1.58
N THR A 171 13.46 -0.46 1.66
CA THR A 171 14.58 -0.84 2.52
C THR A 171 14.56 0.02 3.78
N LEU A 172 14.30 -0.61 4.93
CA LEU A 172 14.55 0.00 6.24
C LEU A 172 16.06 0.00 6.47
N GLN A 173 16.62 1.20 6.52
CA GLN A 173 18.05 1.41 6.68
C GLN A 173 18.58 0.78 7.96
N TRP A 174 19.76 0.18 7.90
CA TRP A 174 20.30 -0.57 9.05
C TRP A 174 20.49 0.30 10.30
N TRP A 175 20.76 1.60 10.13
CA TRP A 175 20.92 2.53 11.26
C TRP A 175 19.57 2.91 11.89
N GLU A 176 18.53 3.09 11.08
CA GLU A 176 17.16 3.33 11.58
C GLU A 176 16.66 2.14 12.38
N MET A 177 16.90 0.91 11.89
CA MET A 177 16.57 -0.31 12.62
C MET A 177 17.33 -0.42 13.94
N GLN A 178 18.64 -0.11 13.95
CA GLN A 178 19.45 -0.18 15.16
C GLN A 178 19.02 0.86 16.20
N ARG A 179 18.69 2.09 15.77
CA ARG A 179 18.39 3.22 16.67
C ARG A 179 17.26 2.91 17.64
N LEU A 180 16.30 2.06 17.25
CA LEU A 180 15.18 1.65 18.11
C LEU A 180 15.56 0.71 19.25
N PHE A 181 16.78 0.20 19.24
CA PHE A 181 17.35 -0.59 20.33
C PHE A 181 18.36 0.20 21.14
N GLU A 182 18.62 1.47 20.80
CA GLU A 182 19.62 2.27 21.51
C GLU A 182 18.99 3.01 22.72
N PRO A 183 19.65 2.98 23.90
CA PRO A 183 20.87 2.24 24.18
C PRO A 183 20.59 0.75 24.45
N PHE A 184 21.45 -0.16 23.96
CA PHE A 184 21.20 -1.61 23.95
C PHE A 184 20.92 -2.20 25.34
N GLU A 185 21.48 -1.62 26.40
CA GLU A 185 21.26 -2.03 27.79
C GLU A 185 19.81 -1.91 28.27
N ASN A 186 18.97 -1.14 27.57
CA ASN A 186 17.55 -1.01 27.90
C ASN A 186 16.68 -2.12 27.30
N HIS A 187 17.25 -2.98 26.46
CA HIS A 187 16.53 -4.02 25.74
C HIS A 187 16.98 -5.42 26.18
N ASP A 188 16.11 -6.39 25.91
CA ASP A 188 16.42 -7.80 26.15
C ASP A 188 17.61 -8.24 25.27
N PRO A 189 18.65 -8.89 25.84
CA PRO A 189 19.84 -9.29 25.10
C PRO A 189 19.56 -10.20 23.90
N ASP A 190 18.55 -11.08 23.97
CA ASP A 190 18.20 -11.98 22.88
C ASP A 190 17.57 -11.21 21.71
N ARG A 191 16.82 -10.16 22.00
CA ARG A 191 16.23 -9.26 20.99
C ARG A 191 17.28 -8.42 20.31
N VAL A 192 18.22 -7.87 21.09
CA VAL A 192 19.38 -7.15 20.56
C VAL A 192 20.22 -8.07 19.67
N ALA A 193 20.46 -9.32 20.10
CA ALA A 193 21.18 -10.31 19.29
C ALA A 193 20.44 -10.64 17.98
N ALA A 194 19.12 -10.80 18.01
CA ALA A 194 18.29 -10.99 16.82
C ALA A 194 18.40 -9.79 15.85
N MET A 195 18.32 -8.56 16.37
CA MET A 195 18.49 -7.35 15.56
C MET A 195 19.86 -7.27 14.92
N LEU A 196 20.93 -7.54 15.68
CA LEU A 196 22.29 -7.53 15.15
C LEU A 196 22.50 -8.59 14.07
N LYS A 197 21.87 -9.76 14.22
CA LYS A 197 21.87 -10.81 13.19
C LYS A 197 21.21 -10.33 11.91
N VAL A 198 19.97 -9.82 11.98
CA VAL A 198 19.25 -9.30 10.81
C VAL A 198 20.04 -8.17 10.16
N LYS A 199 20.55 -7.22 10.95
CA LYS A 199 21.40 -6.12 10.48
C LYS A 199 22.59 -6.64 9.65
N GLN A 200 23.28 -7.67 10.14
CA GLN A 200 24.43 -8.22 9.44
C GLN A 200 24.03 -8.94 8.15
N GLU A 201 22.92 -9.68 8.16
CA GLU A 201 22.41 -10.43 7.01
C GLU A 201 21.86 -9.55 5.89
N THR A 202 21.29 -8.39 6.23
CA THR A 202 20.63 -7.48 5.29
C THR A 202 21.53 -6.30 4.89
N LYS A 203 22.74 -6.19 5.46
CA LYS A 203 23.69 -5.11 5.15
C LYS A 203 23.98 -4.94 3.66
N LYS A 204 24.04 -6.05 2.91
CA LYS A 204 24.27 -6.04 1.46
C LYS A 204 23.12 -5.40 0.66
N ASP A 205 21.93 -5.37 1.24
CA ASP A 205 20.70 -4.84 0.64
C ASP A 205 20.43 -3.39 1.13
N GLY A 206 21.39 -2.78 1.85
CA GLY A 206 21.24 -1.48 2.51
C GLY A 206 20.49 -1.55 3.85
N GLY A 207 19.73 -2.61 4.08
CA GLY A 207 18.97 -2.82 5.30
C GLY A 207 17.83 -3.82 5.10
N LEU A 208 16.88 -3.86 6.04
CA LEU A 208 15.77 -4.81 6.02
C LEU A 208 14.76 -4.44 4.92
N LEU A 209 14.49 -5.38 4.00
CA LEU A 209 13.36 -5.25 3.09
C LEU A 209 12.05 -5.39 3.86
N TYR A 210 11.18 -4.39 3.76
CA TYR A 210 9.89 -4.36 4.42
C TYR A 210 8.80 -3.77 3.53
N THR A 211 7.55 -3.88 3.98
CA THR A 211 6.41 -3.28 3.31
C THR A 211 5.70 -2.28 4.23
N PRO A 212 5.67 -0.99 3.89
CA PRO A 212 4.95 0.01 4.67
C PRO A 212 3.44 -0.19 4.53
N GLY A 213 2.73 0.08 5.62
CA GLY A 213 1.34 -0.31 5.82
C GLY A 213 0.31 0.68 5.33
N GLY A 214 0.72 1.93 5.11
CA GLY A 214 -0.14 3.00 4.64
C GLY A 214 -0.87 2.59 3.36
N GLY A 215 -0.15 2.39 2.26
CA GLY A 215 -0.73 1.93 0.99
C GLY A 215 -1.34 0.53 1.02
N GLY A 216 -1.16 -0.20 2.12
CA GLY A 216 -1.64 -1.55 2.32
C GLY A 216 -0.85 -2.64 1.60
N TYR A 217 -1.11 -3.88 1.99
CA TYR A 217 -0.45 -5.07 1.50
C TYR A 217 -1.33 -6.32 1.61
N ALA A 218 -1.13 -7.24 0.66
CA ALA A 218 -1.79 -8.54 0.62
C ALA A 218 -0.86 -9.65 1.10
N MET A 219 -1.42 -10.61 1.82
CA MET A 219 -0.72 -11.79 2.32
C MET A 219 -1.62 -13.01 2.29
N ASN A 220 -1.01 -14.18 2.13
CA ASN A 220 -1.72 -15.46 2.17
C ASN A 220 -1.77 -16.04 3.59
N TRP A 221 -2.59 -17.07 3.78
CA TRP A 221 -2.74 -17.71 5.09
C TRP A 221 -1.48 -18.41 5.60
N ALA A 222 -0.63 -18.92 4.71
CA ALA A 222 0.68 -19.45 5.08
C ALA A 222 1.56 -18.38 5.75
N TYR A 223 1.48 -17.13 5.27
CA TYR A 223 2.15 -15.99 5.89
C TYR A 223 1.57 -15.66 7.26
N LEU A 224 0.25 -15.47 7.37
CA LEU A 224 -0.40 -15.16 8.66
C LEU A 224 -0.11 -16.22 9.73
N LYS A 225 -0.29 -17.50 9.40
CA LYS A 225 -0.08 -18.62 10.33
C LYS A 225 1.37 -18.72 10.79
N LYS A 226 2.34 -18.51 9.89
CA LYS A 226 3.76 -18.52 10.25
C LYS A 226 4.16 -17.33 11.11
N LEU A 227 3.63 -16.15 10.81
CA LEU A 227 3.86 -14.93 11.59
C LEU A 227 3.28 -15.08 13.00
N GLU A 228 2.04 -15.57 13.11
CA GLU A 228 1.35 -15.79 14.39
C GLU A 228 2.13 -16.74 15.30
N ALA A 229 2.54 -17.88 14.77
CA ALA A 229 3.30 -18.89 15.49
C ALA A 229 4.66 -18.38 16.01
N ALA A 230 5.18 -17.28 15.46
CA ALA A 230 6.45 -16.69 15.84
C ALA A 230 6.34 -15.57 16.87
N PHE A 231 5.15 -15.04 17.16
CA PHE A 231 4.99 -13.78 17.90
C PHE A 231 5.62 -13.74 19.28
N ASP A 232 5.74 -14.88 19.95
CA ASP A 232 6.28 -14.95 21.31
C ASP A 232 7.75 -15.41 21.33
N GLU A 233 8.34 -15.68 20.17
CA GLU A 233 9.77 -15.91 20.04
C GLU A 233 10.54 -14.60 20.30
N PRO A 234 11.69 -14.63 20.99
CA PRO A 234 12.46 -13.42 21.28
C PRO A 234 12.82 -12.61 20.02
N PHE A 235 13.12 -13.29 18.92
CA PHE A 235 13.45 -12.62 17.66
C PHE A 235 12.25 -11.93 17.00
N CYS A 236 11.01 -12.20 17.40
CA CYS A 236 9.82 -11.52 16.89
C CYS A 236 9.44 -10.30 17.75
N LEU A 237 10.40 -9.79 18.54
CA LEU A 237 10.28 -8.54 19.29
C LEU A 237 9.02 -8.44 20.18
N PRO A 238 8.75 -9.45 21.03
CA PRO A 238 7.63 -9.39 21.95
C PRO A 238 7.85 -8.24 22.94
N ASN A 239 6.83 -7.39 23.12
CA ASN A 239 6.84 -6.22 24.01
C ASN A 239 7.76 -5.05 23.62
N GLU A 240 8.44 -5.11 22.47
CA GLU A 240 9.17 -3.95 21.96
C GLU A 240 8.21 -2.90 21.38
N VAL A 241 8.60 -1.64 21.49
CA VAL A 241 7.88 -0.48 20.96
C VAL A 241 8.50 -0.13 19.61
N VAL A 242 7.93 -0.72 18.55
CA VAL A 242 8.43 -0.62 17.18
C VAL A 242 7.28 -0.43 16.20
N PRO A 243 7.49 0.28 15.07
CA PRO A 243 6.52 0.31 13.99
C PRO A 243 6.16 -1.10 13.50
N ASP A 244 4.86 -1.37 13.31
CA ASP A 244 4.35 -2.70 12.92
C ASP A 244 4.89 -3.14 11.56
N ASP A 245 4.88 -2.24 10.58
CA ASP A 245 5.15 -2.56 9.18
C ASP A 245 6.52 -3.19 8.95
N TRP A 246 7.57 -2.66 9.58
CA TRP A 246 8.89 -3.27 9.48
C TRP A 246 9.09 -4.40 10.51
N ALA A 247 8.43 -4.38 11.68
CA ALA A 247 8.51 -5.46 12.67
C ALA A 247 7.99 -6.80 12.12
N ILE A 248 6.91 -6.76 11.34
CA ILE A 248 6.37 -7.92 10.62
C ILE A 248 7.43 -8.52 9.69
N SER A 249 8.07 -7.68 8.89
CA SER A 249 9.08 -8.09 7.91
C SER A 249 10.36 -8.56 8.61
N PHE A 250 10.71 -7.93 9.73
CA PHE A 250 11.82 -8.32 10.59
C PHE A 250 11.62 -9.72 11.14
N CYS A 251 10.45 -10.00 11.72
CA CYS A 251 10.12 -11.31 12.24
C CYS A 251 10.13 -12.38 11.12
N MET A 252 9.54 -12.07 9.97
CA MET A 252 9.47 -13.01 8.84
C MET A 252 10.82 -13.23 8.16
N ARG A 253 11.75 -12.28 8.27
CA ARG A 253 13.13 -12.43 7.81
C ARG A 253 13.85 -13.59 8.49
N HIS A 254 13.55 -13.90 9.75
CA HIS A 254 14.13 -15.06 10.46
C HIS A 254 13.74 -16.40 9.82
N PHE A 255 12.66 -16.43 9.04
CA PHE A 255 12.24 -17.60 8.26
C PHE A 255 12.66 -17.53 6.78
N GLY A 256 13.48 -16.54 6.40
CA GLY A 256 13.89 -16.31 5.01
C GLY A 256 12.78 -15.75 4.12
N VAL A 257 11.65 -15.34 4.68
CA VAL A 257 10.54 -14.74 3.94
C VAL A 257 10.81 -13.24 3.79
N ILE A 258 10.73 -12.73 2.57
CA ILE A 258 10.92 -11.31 2.24
C ILE A 258 9.75 -10.81 1.38
N PRO A 259 9.42 -9.50 1.41
CA PRO A 259 8.42 -8.93 0.52
C PRO A 259 8.85 -9.06 -0.96
N LEU A 260 7.90 -9.39 -1.83
CA LEU A 260 8.14 -9.48 -3.28
C LEU A 260 8.23 -8.07 -3.91
N ASP A 261 8.97 -7.95 -5.02
CA ASP A 261 8.91 -6.73 -5.85
C ASP A 261 7.61 -6.77 -6.67
N THR A 262 6.66 -5.91 -6.32
CA THR A 262 5.34 -5.89 -6.96
C THR A 262 5.23 -4.89 -8.10
N ARG A 263 6.35 -4.28 -8.54
CA ARG A 263 6.32 -3.34 -9.66
C ARG A 263 6.08 -4.04 -10.99
N ASP A 264 5.62 -3.29 -11.97
CA ASP A 264 5.46 -3.82 -13.33
C ASP A 264 6.83 -3.97 -14.04
N GLU A 265 6.79 -4.49 -15.28
CA GLU A 265 7.99 -4.68 -16.11
C GLU A 265 8.76 -3.37 -16.38
N LYS A 266 8.06 -2.22 -16.31
CA LYS A 266 8.64 -0.87 -16.45
C LYS A 266 9.06 -0.28 -15.10
N LYS A 267 9.06 -1.08 -14.05
CA LYS A 267 9.43 -0.70 -12.67
C LYS A 267 8.51 0.36 -12.07
N ARG A 268 7.23 0.38 -12.47
CA ARG A 268 6.21 1.28 -11.92
C ARG A 268 5.44 0.61 -10.81
N GLU A 269 5.02 1.39 -9.84
CA GLU A 269 4.45 0.93 -8.58
C GLU A 269 2.99 0.50 -8.75
N ARG A 270 2.60 -0.55 -8.03
CA ARG A 270 1.19 -0.98 -7.88
C ARG A 270 0.60 -0.59 -6.54
N PHE A 271 1.39 -0.64 -5.48
CA PHE A 271 0.98 -0.23 -4.14
C PHE A 271 1.69 1.07 -3.82
N HIS A 272 0.93 2.13 -3.54
CA HIS A 272 1.46 3.47 -3.43
C HIS A 272 1.38 4.00 -2.00
N GLN A 273 2.50 4.54 -1.50
CA GLN A 273 2.61 5.09 -0.13
C GLN A 273 2.17 6.56 -0.02
N TYR A 274 1.83 7.18 -1.14
CA TYR A 274 1.43 8.58 -1.23
C TYR A 274 0.16 8.72 -2.08
N ASP A 275 -0.47 9.90 -1.99
CA ASP A 275 -1.61 10.22 -2.84
C ASP A 275 -1.19 10.46 -4.30
N PRO A 276 -2.12 10.36 -5.27
CA PRO A 276 -1.80 10.52 -6.69
C PRO A 276 -1.12 11.85 -7.05
N ASN A 277 -1.49 12.96 -6.41
CA ASN A 277 -0.86 14.24 -6.69
C ASN A 277 0.61 14.22 -6.31
N ASP A 278 0.93 13.73 -5.11
CA ASP A 278 2.32 13.62 -4.64
C ASP A 278 3.16 12.72 -5.55
N LEU A 279 2.63 11.56 -5.96
CA LEU A 279 3.31 10.63 -6.87
C LEU A 279 3.60 11.27 -8.24
N TYR A 280 2.69 12.08 -8.75
CA TYR A 280 2.83 12.67 -10.07
C TYR A 280 3.71 13.92 -10.07
N THR A 281 3.56 14.79 -9.06
CA THR A 281 4.11 16.15 -9.10
C THR A 281 5.37 16.33 -8.27
N ARG A 282 5.57 15.55 -7.20
CA ARG A 282 6.75 15.74 -6.37
C ARG A 282 8.01 15.33 -7.16
N PRO A 283 9.06 16.17 -7.14
CA PRO A 283 10.33 15.78 -7.71
C PRO A 283 10.90 14.60 -6.91
N TYR A 284 11.58 13.71 -7.62
CA TYR A 284 12.41 12.70 -6.99
C TYR A 284 13.50 13.39 -6.14
N ASP A 285 13.54 13.06 -4.85
CA ASP A 285 14.59 13.50 -3.93
C ASP A 285 15.38 12.27 -3.44
N GLU A 286 16.63 12.15 -3.88
CA GLU A 286 17.56 11.09 -3.43
C GLU A 286 17.87 11.23 -1.94
N GLU A 287 17.80 12.44 -1.42
CA GLU A 287 18.05 12.81 -0.03
C GLU A 287 16.75 13.27 0.62
N ALA A 288 15.68 12.48 0.49
CA ALA A 288 14.37 12.80 1.05
C ALA A 288 14.44 12.85 2.59
N TYR A 289 14.78 14.01 3.16
CA TYR A 289 14.73 14.33 4.57
C TYR A 289 14.25 15.78 4.78
N ASP A 290 13.83 16.17 5.99
CA ASP A 290 13.53 17.59 6.27
C ASP A 290 14.81 18.42 6.28
N HIS A 291 15.17 18.95 5.10
CA HIS A 291 16.35 19.81 4.87
C HIS A 291 16.39 21.09 5.71
N LYS A 292 15.29 21.46 6.40
CA LYS A 292 15.26 22.61 7.31
C LYS A 292 15.64 22.23 8.73
N LEU A 293 15.31 20.99 9.14
CA LEU A 293 15.52 20.51 10.50
C LEU A 293 16.79 19.67 10.62
N PHE A 294 17.18 18.98 9.55
CA PHE A 294 18.28 18.03 9.55
C PHE A 294 19.32 18.38 8.48
N THR A 295 20.54 17.89 8.69
CA THR A 295 21.68 18.12 7.78
C THR A 295 22.13 16.85 7.06
N SER A 296 21.51 15.72 7.38
CA SER A 296 21.75 14.44 6.71
C SER A 296 20.62 13.45 7.00
N ILE A 297 20.49 12.47 6.11
CA ILE A 297 19.60 11.29 6.24
C ILE A 297 19.79 10.48 7.53
N TYR A 298 20.90 10.65 8.25
CA TYR A 298 21.20 9.94 9.49
C TYR A 298 20.62 10.62 10.74
N GLN A 299 20.12 11.85 10.62
CA GLN A 299 19.61 12.63 11.75
C GLN A 299 18.09 12.62 11.85
N GLU A 300 17.38 12.42 10.73
CA GLU A 300 15.93 12.30 10.72
C GLU A 300 15.49 10.86 11.02
N ASN A 301 14.36 10.71 11.71
CA ASN A 301 13.65 9.44 11.78
C ASN A 301 13.01 9.13 10.41
N ASN A 302 13.81 8.58 9.50
CA ASN A 302 13.50 8.52 8.08
C ASN A 302 13.16 7.10 7.60
N TRP A 303 12.43 6.34 8.43
CA TRP A 303 11.97 5.00 8.07
C TRP A 303 11.12 4.99 6.80
N PHE A 304 10.51 6.12 6.43
CA PHE A 304 9.68 6.32 5.25
C PHE A 304 10.46 6.66 3.97
N SER A 305 11.80 6.72 3.99
CA SER A 305 12.60 6.91 2.77
C SER A 305 13.30 5.62 2.33
N ASP A 306 13.28 5.39 1.02
CA ASP A 306 13.92 4.23 0.40
C ASP A 306 15.26 4.60 -0.25
N HIS A 307 16.27 4.93 0.55
CA HIS A 307 17.57 5.40 0.05
C HIS A 307 18.41 4.32 -0.68
N TYR A 308 18.16 3.04 -0.41
CA TYR A 308 18.94 1.92 -0.96
C TYR A 308 18.09 0.84 -1.63
N GLY A 309 16.77 0.95 -1.55
CA GLY A 309 15.89 -0.07 -2.09
C GLY A 309 15.61 0.13 -3.56
N ILE A 310 14.39 -0.19 -3.93
CA ILE A 310 14.00 -0.30 -5.33
C ILE A 310 13.74 1.06 -5.99
N GLY A 311 13.65 2.12 -5.19
CA GLY A 311 13.34 3.47 -5.62
C GLY A 311 11.89 3.59 -6.10
N TRP A 312 11.43 4.84 -6.15
CA TRP A 312 10.15 5.24 -6.74
C TRP A 312 10.32 5.91 -8.10
N GLN A 313 9.31 5.79 -8.96
CA GLN A 313 9.18 6.66 -10.13
C GLN A 313 8.15 7.76 -9.87
N ASN A 314 8.31 8.91 -10.53
CA ASN A 314 7.39 10.04 -10.43
C ASN A 314 6.79 10.40 -11.80
N GLY A 315 5.81 11.28 -11.80
CA GLY A 315 5.17 11.79 -13.01
C GLY A 315 4.52 10.66 -13.82
N LYS A 316 4.76 10.65 -15.14
CA LYS A 316 4.13 9.68 -16.06
C LYS A 316 4.52 8.23 -15.81
N ASN A 317 5.56 7.99 -15.01
CA ASN A 317 6.02 6.66 -14.68
C ASN A 317 5.70 6.25 -13.23
N CYS A 318 5.03 7.09 -12.43
CA CYS A 318 4.74 6.74 -11.03
C CYS A 318 3.91 5.48 -10.85
N CYS A 319 3.08 5.19 -11.84
CA CYS A 319 1.91 4.40 -11.61
C CYS A 319 1.77 3.35 -12.69
N ALA A 320 1.76 2.08 -12.26
CA ALA A 320 1.43 0.98 -13.15
C ALA A 320 -0.06 1.10 -13.56
N PRO A 321 -0.44 0.75 -14.81
CA PRO A 321 -1.83 0.83 -15.26
C PRO A 321 -2.77 -0.06 -14.44
N ASP A 322 -2.23 -1.11 -13.84
CA ASP A 322 -2.89 -2.03 -12.92
C ASP A 322 -2.58 -1.69 -11.45
N SER A 323 -2.41 -0.40 -11.12
CA SER A 323 -2.21 0.06 -9.74
C SER A 323 -3.33 -0.43 -8.81
N ILE A 324 -2.95 -0.93 -7.64
CA ILE A 324 -3.81 -1.60 -6.68
C ILE A 324 -4.33 -0.63 -5.63
N SER A 325 -3.47 0.22 -5.07
CA SER A 325 -3.86 1.05 -3.93
C SER A 325 -3.10 2.37 -3.84
N PHE A 326 -3.77 3.37 -3.27
CA PHE A 326 -3.22 4.69 -2.96
C PHE A 326 -3.43 5.03 -1.49
N HIS A 327 -2.38 5.53 -0.85
CA HIS A 327 -2.42 6.03 0.52
C HIS A 327 -2.80 7.52 0.57
N TYR A 328 -3.10 8.04 1.75
CA TYR A 328 -3.54 9.42 2.01
C TYR A 328 -4.81 9.87 1.26
N VAL A 329 -5.61 8.93 0.75
CA VAL A 329 -6.91 9.21 0.13
C VAL A 329 -8.00 9.27 1.21
N LYS A 330 -8.15 10.44 1.82
CA LYS A 330 -9.16 10.70 2.87
C LYS A 330 -10.47 11.23 2.27
N PRO A 331 -11.63 11.04 2.91
CA PRO A 331 -12.86 11.71 2.46
C PRO A 331 -12.68 13.24 2.40
N PRO A 332 -13.28 13.92 1.40
CA PRO A 332 -14.21 13.38 0.39
C PRO A 332 -13.54 12.68 -0.80
N LEU A 333 -12.20 12.62 -0.87
CA LEU A 333 -11.46 12.11 -2.02
C LEU A 333 -11.77 10.63 -2.33
N MET A 334 -12.08 9.82 -1.31
CA MET A 334 -12.54 8.44 -1.52
C MET A 334 -13.79 8.35 -2.40
N ASP A 335 -14.77 9.23 -2.18
CA ASP A 335 -16.01 9.26 -2.96
C ASP A 335 -15.74 9.74 -4.39
N LEU A 336 -14.87 10.74 -4.56
CA LEU A 336 -14.48 11.26 -5.87
C LEU A 336 -13.68 10.22 -6.68
N PHE A 337 -12.76 9.50 -6.05
CA PHE A 337 -12.01 8.41 -6.69
C PHE A 337 -12.95 7.29 -7.11
N TYR A 338 -13.91 6.95 -6.26
CA TYR A 338 -14.89 5.94 -6.57
C TYR A 338 -15.77 6.36 -7.76
N GLU A 339 -16.22 7.62 -7.80
CA GLU A 339 -16.96 8.14 -8.95
C GLU A 339 -16.12 8.16 -10.23
N TYR A 340 -14.84 8.52 -10.14
CA TYR A 340 -13.94 8.52 -11.29
C TYR A 340 -13.79 7.12 -11.89
N TYR A 341 -13.48 6.11 -11.06
CA TYR A 341 -13.22 4.76 -11.56
C TYR A 341 -14.49 3.93 -11.83
N TYR A 342 -15.61 4.22 -11.17
CA TYR A 342 -16.81 3.37 -11.21
C TYR A 342 -18.12 4.12 -11.48
N GLY A 343 -18.08 5.45 -11.56
CA GLY A 343 -19.26 6.25 -11.88
C GLY A 343 -19.78 5.95 -13.28
N GLU A 344 -21.10 6.04 -13.44
CA GLU A 344 -21.70 5.99 -14.77
C GLU A 344 -21.17 7.19 -15.56
N GLN A 345 -20.32 6.90 -16.55
CA GLN A 345 -20.04 7.85 -17.61
C GLN A 345 -21.40 8.24 -18.16
N ASN A 346 -21.75 9.53 -18.19
CA ASN A 346 -22.97 10.00 -18.83
C ASN A 346 -22.90 9.56 -20.28
N SER A 347 -23.43 8.35 -20.57
CA SER A 347 -23.78 7.93 -21.90
C SER A 347 -24.77 8.99 -22.32
N THR A 348 -24.34 9.88 -23.19
CA THR A 348 -25.22 10.70 -24.00
C THR A 348 -26.14 9.69 -24.69
N LYS A 349 -27.30 9.47 -24.07
CA LYS A 349 -28.45 8.84 -24.71
C LYS A 349 -28.72 9.71 -25.92
N THR A 350 -28.28 9.20 -27.07
CA THR A 350 -28.57 9.72 -28.39
C THR A 350 -30.02 9.42 -28.72
#